data_AF-A0ABD0JP27-F1
#
_entry.id   AF-A0ABD0JP27-F1
#
_cell.length_a   1.000
_cell.length_b   1.000
_cell.length_c   1.000
_cell.angle_alpha   90.00
_cell.angle_beta   90.00
_cell.angle_gamma   90.00
#
_symmetry.space_group_name_H-M   'P 1'
#
loop_
_entity.id
_entity.type
_entity.pdbx_description
1 polymer ?
#
loop_
_entity_poly.entity_id
_entity_poly.type
_entity_poly.pdbx_seq_one_letter_code
_entity_poly.pdbx_strand_id
1 'polypeptide(L)'
;MGGQQSGCTRGKSYRESDFPGETDVVRVAPPELSPKQKQLLRNAWDRLERDIAQVGVITFVGMFKTHPQVQDYFLPFTGLSRTDEQYSVTLRSHALRVMATVEKCIHRLDEPDRMRNVLESLGARHTAYKAKIEYVD
;
A
#
# COMPACT_ATOMS: atom_id res chain seq x y z
N MET A 1 -8.72 47.14 -32.08
CA MET A 1 -9.59 46.14 -31.43
C MET A 1 -8.92 44.79 -31.66
N GLY A 2 -8.42 44.00 -30.71
CA GLY A 2 -8.70 43.91 -29.28
C GLY A 2 -9.29 42.54 -28.97
N GLY A 3 -8.48 41.62 -28.41
CA GLY A 3 -8.89 40.38 -27.72
C GLY A 3 -9.20 39.15 -28.60
N GLN A 4 -8.95 37.90 -28.20
CA GLN A 4 -8.40 37.37 -26.95
C GLN A 4 -7.98 35.90 -27.18
N GLN A 5 -6.97 35.48 -26.42
CA GLN A 5 -6.33 34.17 -26.45
C GLN A 5 -7.20 33.10 -25.77
N SER A 6 -7.21 31.88 -26.32
CA SER A 6 -7.71 30.69 -25.63
C SER A 6 -6.52 29.81 -25.23
N GLY A 7 -6.28 29.74 -23.92
CA GLY A 7 -5.20 28.97 -23.31
C GLY A 7 -5.53 27.49 -23.23
N CYS A 8 -4.71 26.65 -23.86
CA CYS A 8 -4.66 25.21 -23.62
C CYS A 8 -3.63 24.95 -22.50
N THR A 9 -4.08 24.49 -21.33
CA THR A 9 -3.21 24.20 -20.19
C THR A 9 -2.40 22.93 -20.46
N ARG A 10 -1.13 23.16 -20.79
CA ARG A 10 -0.06 22.19 -21.01
C ARG A 10 0.16 21.35 -19.73
N GLY A 11 -0.05 20.04 -19.82
CA GLY A 11 0.41 19.10 -18.80
C GLY A 11 1.91 19.26 -18.58
N LYS A 12 2.35 19.28 -17.32
CA LYS A 12 3.77 19.42 -16.99
C LYS A 12 4.51 18.18 -17.47
N SER A 13 5.35 18.35 -18.49
CA SER A 13 6.38 17.38 -18.87
C SER A 13 7.53 17.56 -17.89
N TYR A 14 7.73 16.58 -17.01
CA TYR A 14 8.86 16.56 -16.09
C TYR A 14 10.09 16.05 -16.83
N ARG A 15 11.17 16.82 -16.77
CA ARG A 15 12.47 16.42 -17.31
C ARG A 15 13.19 15.59 -16.26
N GLU A 16 14.04 14.66 -16.71
CA GLU A 16 14.87 13.82 -15.84
C GLU A 16 15.76 14.65 -14.90
N SER A 17 16.06 15.90 -15.28
CA SER A 17 16.76 16.90 -14.47
C SER A 17 15.97 17.47 -13.29
N ASP A 18 14.66 17.22 -13.20
CA ASP A 18 13.80 17.76 -12.14
C ASP A 18 13.84 16.90 -10.86
N PHE A 19 14.48 15.73 -10.92
CA PHE A 19 14.76 14.89 -9.77
C PHE A 19 16.14 15.27 -9.22
N PRO A 20 16.24 15.76 -7.96
CA PRO A 20 17.54 15.96 -7.33
C PRO A 20 18.31 14.64 -7.38
N GLY A 21 19.53 14.73 -7.91
CA GLY A 21 20.37 13.59 -8.27
C GLY A 21 20.36 12.50 -7.22
N GLU A 22 20.24 11.28 -7.70
CA GLU A 22 20.29 10.01 -6.99
C GLU A 22 21.38 10.05 -5.92
N THR A 23 20.98 10.44 -4.70
CA THR A 23 21.77 10.17 -3.52
C THR A 23 21.91 8.67 -3.49
N ASP A 24 23.14 8.19 -3.64
CA ASP A 24 23.52 6.79 -3.65
C ASP A 24 23.20 6.18 -2.27
N VAL A 25 21.90 5.94 -2.02
CA VAL A 25 21.44 5.09 -0.94
C VAL A 25 21.88 3.70 -1.33
N VAL A 26 23.07 3.32 -0.86
CA VAL A 26 23.58 1.95 -0.93
C VAL A 26 22.46 1.05 -0.42
N ARG A 27 21.74 0.42 -1.35
CA ARG A 27 20.60 -0.43 -1.05
C ARG A 27 21.15 -1.75 -0.53
N VAL A 28 21.53 -1.76 0.75
CA VAL A 28 22.01 -2.98 1.42
C VAL A 28 20.91 -4.03 1.25
N ALA A 29 21.25 -5.16 0.63
CA ALA A 29 20.31 -6.26 0.47
C ALA A 29 19.81 -6.67 1.86
N PRO A 30 18.48 -6.74 2.09
CA PRO A 30 17.96 -7.20 3.36
C PRO A 30 18.52 -8.58 3.70
N PRO A 31 18.82 -8.87 4.97
CA PRO A 31 19.30 -10.19 5.36
C PRO A 31 18.25 -11.25 4.99
N GLU A 32 18.70 -12.35 4.40
CA GLU A 32 17.81 -13.46 4.08
C GLU A 32 17.21 -14.06 5.36
N LEU A 33 15.92 -14.39 5.30
CA LEU A 33 15.25 -15.07 6.39
C LEU A 33 15.76 -16.51 6.50
N SER A 34 16.22 -16.90 7.69
CA SER A 34 16.57 -18.28 7.98
C SER A 34 15.36 -19.22 7.81
N PRO A 35 15.57 -20.52 7.54
CA PRO A 35 14.47 -21.49 7.44
C PRO A 35 13.55 -21.49 8.68
N LYS A 36 14.13 -21.30 9.87
CA LYS A 36 13.38 -21.18 11.13
C LYS A 36 12.48 -19.94 11.15
N GLN A 37 12.97 -18.79 10.71
CA GLN A 37 12.16 -17.55 10.63
C GLN A 37 11.03 -17.70 9.61
N LYS A 38 11.29 -18.28 8.43
CA LYS A 38 10.25 -18.56 7.44
C LYS A 38 9.16 -19.47 8.00
N GLN A 39 9.52 -20.52 8.75
CA GLN A 39 8.56 -21.39 9.40
C GLN A 39 7.74 -20.68 10.49
N LEU A 40 8.37 -19.80 11.28
CA LEU A 40 7.66 -19.00 12.28
C LEU A 40 6.62 -18.08 11.63
N LEU A 41 6.96 -17.45 10.50
CA LEU A 41 6.02 -16.61 9.75
C LEU A 41 4.81 -17.41 9.25
N ARG A 42 5.03 -18.61 8.68
CA ARG A 42 3.93 -19.51 8.27
C ARG A 42 3.05 -19.89 9.46
N ASN A 43 3.65 -20.36 10.55
CA ASN A 43 2.92 -20.76 11.75
C ASN A 43 2.15 -19.60 12.41
N ALA A 44 2.64 -18.37 12.27
CA ALA A 44 1.94 -17.17 12.74
C ALA A 44 0.75 -16.87 11.82
N TRP A 45 0.95 -16.94 10.50
CA TRP A 45 -0.08 -16.72 9.50
C TRP A 45 -1.23 -17.73 9.62
N ASP A 46 -0.94 -19.02 9.79
CA ASP A 46 -1.94 -20.10 9.97
C ASP A 46 -2.87 -19.87 11.18
N ARG A 47 -2.46 -19.04 12.15
CA ARG A 47 -3.31 -18.65 13.28
C ARG A 47 -4.20 -17.48 12.93
N LEU A 48 -3.66 -16.50 12.21
CA LEU A 48 -4.37 -15.28 11.80
C LEU A 48 -5.40 -15.56 10.69
N GLU A 49 -5.13 -16.53 9.81
CA GLU A 49 -5.98 -16.82 8.66
C GLU A 49 -7.40 -17.27 9.04
N ARG A 50 -7.55 -17.92 10.20
CA ARG A 50 -8.87 -18.39 10.69
C ARG A 50 -9.90 -17.27 10.81
N ASP A 51 -9.44 -16.08 11.18
CA ASP A 51 -10.26 -14.89 11.41
C ASP A 51 -9.81 -13.73 10.52
N ILE A 52 -9.32 -14.02 9.31
CA ILE A 52 -8.56 -13.05 8.50
C ILE A 52 -9.33 -11.76 8.20
N ALA A 53 -10.66 -11.86 8.04
CA ALA A 53 -11.52 -10.69 7.84
C ALA A 53 -11.53 -9.78 9.08
N GLN A 54 -11.63 -10.37 10.27
CA GLN A 54 -11.64 -9.63 11.53
C GLN A 54 -10.27 -9.05 11.83
N VAL A 55 -9.20 -9.84 11.67
CA VAL A 55 -7.81 -9.38 11.80
C VAL A 55 -7.57 -8.18 10.88
N GLY A 56 -7.95 -8.29 9.61
CA GLY A 56 -7.88 -7.20 8.64
C GLY A 56 -8.56 -5.92 9.12
N VAL A 57 -9.83 -6.01 9.51
CA VAL A 57 -10.58 -4.84 9.97
C VAL A 57 -9.95 -4.24 11.23
N ILE A 58 -9.52 -5.06 12.20
CA ILE A 58 -8.86 -4.59 13.42
C ILE A 58 -7.56 -3.85 13.09
N THR A 59 -6.74 -4.37 12.16
CA THR A 59 -5.50 -3.72 11.72
C THR A 59 -5.77 -2.32 11.19
N PHE A 60 -6.72 -2.17 10.27
CA PHE A 60 -7.05 -0.86 9.69
C PHE A 60 -7.69 0.09 10.71
N VAL A 61 -8.61 -0.40 11.54
CA VAL A 61 -9.20 0.41 12.62
C VAL A 61 -8.13 0.90 13.59
N GLY A 62 -7.15 0.04 13.93
CA GLY A 62 -6.00 0.42 14.76
C GLY A 62 -5.13 1.48 14.09
N MET A 63 -4.80 1.29 12.81
CA MET A 63 -4.03 2.25 12.02
C MET A 63 -4.71 3.63 12.00
N PHE A 64 -6.01 3.70 11.69
CA PHE A 64 -6.77 4.96 11.66
C PHE A 64 -6.93 5.62 13.04
N LYS A 65 -6.92 4.85 14.13
CA LYS A 65 -6.91 5.42 15.49
C LYS A 65 -5.59 6.13 15.80
N THR A 66 -4.47 5.55 15.38
CA THR A 66 -3.12 6.11 15.63
C THR A 66 -2.74 7.21 14.64
N HIS A 67 -3.18 7.09 13.39
CA HIS A 67 -2.82 7.97 12.29
C HIS A 67 -4.09 8.29 11.47
N PRO A 68 -5.00 9.14 11.99
CA PRO A 68 -6.26 9.46 11.32
C PRO A 68 -6.07 10.08 9.93
N GLN A 69 -4.97 10.81 9.71
CA GLN A 69 -4.61 11.41 8.42
C GLN A 69 -4.41 10.39 7.29
N VAL A 70 -4.09 9.14 7.63
CA VAL A 70 -3.88 8.07 6.65
C VAL A 70 -5.19 7.71 5.96
N GLN A 71 -6.33 7.95 6.61
CA GLN A 71 -7.64 7.61 6.10
C GLN A 71 -8.02 8.40 4.84
N ASP A 72 -7.56 9.64 4.69
CA ASP A 72 -7.86 10.50 3.53
C ASP A 72 -7.21 10.01 2.23
N TYR A 73 -6.18 9.15 2.34
CA TYR A 73 -5.52 8.54 1.17
C TYR A 73 -6.25 7.31 0.65
N PHE A 74 -7.25 6.83 1.38
CA PHE A 74 -8.12 5.74 0.92
C PHE A 74 -9.28 6.34 0.14
N LEU A 75 -9.06 6.52 -1.18
CA LEU A 75 -10.04 7.04 -2.14
C LEU A 75 -11.48 6.46 -2.01
N PRO A 76 -11.70 5.17 -1.69
CA PRO A 76 -13.06 4.64 -1.50
C PRO A 76 -13.78 5.13 -0.24
N PHE A 77 -13.08 5.70 0.74
CA PHE A 77 -13.67 6.20 1.99
C PHE A 77 -13.95 7.70 1.97
N THR A 78 -13.48 8.43 0.95
CA THR A 78 -13.67 9.88 0.85
C THR A 78 -15.17 10.17 0.70
N GLY A 79 -15.77 10.80 1.72
CA GLY A 79 -17.20 11.17 1.74
C GLY A 79 -18.14 10.18 2.44
N LEU A 80 -17.63 9.06 2.98
CA LEU A 80 -18.42 8.13 3.79
C LEU A 80 -18.24 8.41 5.29
N SER A 81 -19.33 8.48 6.04
CA SER A 81 -19.30 8.58 7.51
C SER A 81 -18.87 7.25 8.13
N ARG A 82 -18.22 7.30 9.30
CA ARG A 82 -17.84 6.10 10.08
C ARG A 82 -19.05 5.29 10.56
N THR A 83 -20.22 5.93 10.61
CA THR A 83 -21.49 5.28 10.97
C THR A 83 -22.17 4.66 9.77
N ASP A 84 -21.68 4.90 8.54
CA ASP A 84 -22.29 4.34 7.34
C ASP A 84 -21.95 2.86 7.20
N GLU A 85 -22.97 2.06 6.92
CA GLU A 85 -22.81 0.64 6.64
C GLU A 85 -21.90 0.40 5.41
N GLN A 86 -22.00 1.29 4.41
CA GLN A 86 -21.15 1.27 3.22
C GLN A 86 -19.66 1.46 3.55
N TYR A 87 -19.33 2.27 4.56
CA TYR A 87 -17.96 2.43 5.04
C TYR A 87 -17.42 1.10 5.57
N SER A 88 -18.21 0.42 6.40
CA SER A 88 -17.84 -0.87 7.00
C SER A 88 -17.64 -1.97 5.95
N VAL A 89 -18.52 -2.06 4.95
CA VAL A 89 -18.41 -3.01 3.84
C VAL A 89 -17.16 -2.74 3.00
N THR A 90 -16.93 -1.47 2.65
CA THR A 90 -15.78 -1.06 1.84
C THR A 90 -14.47 -1.31 2.60
N LEU A 91 -14.45 -1.05 3.91
CA LEU A 91 -13.30 -1.29 4.77
C LEU A 91 -12.95 -2.77 4.85
N ARG A 92 -13.96 -3.61 5.07
CA ARG A 92 -13.78 -5.06 5.11
C ARG A 92 -13.25 -5.61 3.79
N SER A 93 -13.82 -5.17 2.67
CA SER A 93 -13.36 -5.58 1.33
C SER A 93 -11.90 -5.18 1.08
N HIS A 94 -11.53 -3.95 1.44
CA HIS A 94 -10.17 -3.49 1.31
C HIS A 94 -9.21 -4.28 2.22
N ALA A 95 -9.57 -4.47 3.48
CA ALA A 95 -8.78 -5.21 4.45
C ALA A 95 -8.50 -6.65 3.98
N LEU A 96 -9.50 -7.32 3.40
CA LEU A 96 -9.32 -8.66 2.81
C LEU A 96 -8.34 -8.66 1.64
N ARG A 97 -8.35 -7.64 0.77
CA ARG A 97 -7.38 -7.54 -0.34
C ARG A 97 -5.95 -7.38 0.16
N VAL A 98 -5.75 -6.63 1.25
CA VAL A 98 -4.43 -6.49 1.88
C VAL A 98 -3.99 -7.81 2.50
N MET A 99 -4.87 -8.46 3.27
CA MET A 99 -4.56 -9.75 3.88
C MET A 99 -4.23 -10.83 2.85
N ALA A 100 -4.99 -10.92 1.75
CA ALA A 100 -4.68 -11.82 0.63
C ALA A 100 -3.34 -11.50 -0.05
N THR A 101 -2.88 -10.25 -0.01
CA THR A 101 -1.56 -9.88 -0.54
C THR A 101 -0.44 -10.32 0.41
N VAL A 102 -0.65 -10.18 1.73
CA VAL A 102 0.29 -10.71 2.74
C VAL A 102 0.37 -12.24 2.65
N GLU A 103 -0.75 -12.93 2.55
CA GLU A 103 -0.82 -14.38 2.35
C GLU A 103 0.01 -14.84 1.13
N LYS A 104 -0.13 -14.15 -0.01
CA LYS A 104 0.69 -14.43 -1.21
C LYS A 104 2.18 -14.27 -0.95
N CYS A 105 2.58 -13.32 -0.11
CA CYS A 105 3.98 -13.13 0.27
C CYS A 105 4.45 -14.27 1.18
N ILE A 106 3.64 -14.68 2.17
CA ILE A 106 3.95 -15.82 3.06
C ILE A 106 4.13 -17.12 2.25
N HIS A 107 3.27 -17.38 1.26
CA HIS A 107 3.40 -18.53 0.39
C HIS A 107 4.65 -18.49 -0.51
N ARG A 108 5.22 -17.31 -0.74
CA ARG A 108 6.38 -17.09 -1.63
C ARG A 108 7.68 -16.83 -0.89
N LEU A 109 7.77 -17.14 0.41
CA LEU A 109 8.99 -16.95 1.21
C LEU A 109 10.24 -17.66 0.64
N ASP A 110 10.05 -18.70 -0.17
CA ASP A 110 11.13 -19.43 -0.87
C ASP A 110 11.24 -19.05 -2.36
N GLU A 111 10.44 -18.08 -2.83
CA GLU A 111 10.41 -17.60 -4.22
C GLU A 111 10.59 -16.08 -4.28
N PRO A 112 11.76 -15.54 -3.88
CA PRO A 112 11.97 -14.11 -3.66
C PRO A 112 11.70 -13.25 -4.90
N ASP A 113 12.02 -13.72 -6.10
CA ASP A 113 11.75 -12.99 -7.34
C ASP A 113 10.25 -12.89 -7.64
N ARG A 114 9.48 -13.96 -7.37
CA ARG A 114 8.03 -13.94 -7.53
C ARG A 114 7.33 -13.10 -6.48
N MET A 115 7.89 -13.05 -5.27
CA MET A 115 7.43 -12.13 -4.23
C MET A 115 7.70 -10.68 -4.63
N ARG A 116 8.91 -10.39 -5.10
CA ARG A 116 9.33 -9.06 -5.56
C ARG A 116 8.41 -8.52 -6.63
N ASN A 117 8.09 -9.31 -7.66
CA ASN A 117 7.18 -8.88 -8.74
C ASN A 117 5.79 -8.49 -8.23
N VAL A 118 5.26 -9.19 -7.22
CA VAL A 118 3.97 -8.83 -6.61
C VAL A 118 4.06 -7.52 -5.85
N LEU A 119 5.12 -7.35 -5.06
CA LEU A 119 5.33 -6.16 -4.23
C LEU A 119 5.64 -4.93 -5.09
N GLU A 120 6.42 -5.05 -6.15
CA GLU A 120 6.71 -3.95 -7.09
C GLU A 120 5.44 -3.51 -7.83
N SER A 121 4.65 -4.46 -8.34
CA SER A 121 3.35 -4.16 -8.95
C SER A 121 2.38 -3.50 -7.98
N LEU A 122 2.38 -3.92 -6.71
CA LEU A 122 1.60 -3.29 -5.65
C LEU A 122 2.09 -1.87 -5.34
N GLY A 123 3.40 -1.68 -5.22
CA GLY A 123 4.04 -0.39 -4.95
C GLY A 123 3.74 0.63 -6.05
N ALA A 124 3.85 0.23 -7.32
CA ALA A 124 3.52 1.08 -8.47
C ALA A 124 2.04 1.53 -8.47
N ARG A 125 1.13 0.72 -7.92
CA ARG A 125 -0.27 1.15 -7.73
C ARG A 125 -0.42 2.14 -6.57
N HIS A 126 0.34 1.96 -5.49
CA HIS A 126 0.30 2.88 -4.34
C HIS A 126 0.83 4.28 -4.69
N THR A 127 1.84 4.39 -5.56
CA THR A 127 2.27 5.69 -6.09
C THR A 127 1.15 6.34 -6.91
N ALA A 128 0.43 5.59 -7.74
CA ALA A 128 -0.72 6.08 -8.49
C ALA A 128 -1.89 6.52 -7.58
N TYR A 129 -2.06 5.88 -6.42
CA TYR A 129 -3.06 6.28 -5.42
C TYR A 129 -2.66 7.51 -4.60
N LYS A 130 -1.49 8.12 -4.88
CA LYS A 130 -0.90 9.21 -4.10
C LYS A 130 -0.69 8.85 -2.63
N ALA A 131 -0.56 7.56 -2.33
CA ALA A 131 -0.14 7.14 -0.99
C ALA A 131 1.25 7.72 -0.75
N LYS A 132 1.41 8.44 0.35
CA LYS A 132 2.72 8.97 0.69
C LYS A 132 3.63 7.83 1.13
N ILE A 133 4.85 7.83 0.61
CA ILE A 133 5.88 6.84 0.96
C ILE A 133 6.12 6.82 2.48
N GLU A 134 5.98 7.97 3.15
CA GLU A 134 6.11 8.10 4.62
C GLU A 134 5.11 7.26 5.45
N TYR A 135 4.06 6.71 4.82
CA TYR A 135 3.09 5.82 5.48
C TYR A 135 3.31 4.33 5.19
N VAL A 136 4.34 4.01 4.40
CA VAL A 136 4.72 2.64 4.01
C VAL A 136 6.16 2.43 4.48
N ASP A 137 6.34 2.34 5.78
CA ASP A 137 7.63 2.11 6.45
C ASP A 137 7.56 0.82 7.29
#